data_AF-A0A7Y0N1V6-F1
#
_entry.id   AF-A0A7Y0N1V6-F1
#
_cell.length_a   1.000
_cell.length_b   1.000
_cell.length_c   1.000
_cell.angle_alpha   90.00
_cell.angle_beta   90.00
_cell.angle_gamma   90.00
#
_symmetry.space_group_name_H-M   'P 1'
#
loop_
_entity.id
_entity.type
_entity.pdbx_description
1 polymer ?
#
loop_
_entity_poly.entity_id
_entity_poly.type
_entity_poly.pdbx_seq_one_letter_code
_entity_poly.pdbx_strand_id
1 'polypeptide(L)'
;PLDASAVHPEAYPVVKAIAEKNSKDIKALIGDSTFLKGLHAVDYTDEHFGVPTVTDIIKELDKPGRDPRPEFKTATFAEGVNSVADLEPGMILEGVVSNVANFGAFVDIGVHQDGLVHISALTDRFVSDPREVVKAGDIVKVKVMEVDVQRKRIGLSMRLNDEPGQDNRSQRSSAAPRRNDQPQRRQPRR
;
A
#
# COMPACT_ATOMS: atom_id res chain seq x y z
N PRO A 1 -7.28 -19.17 -36.09
CA PRO A 1 -6.96 -19.96 -34.87
C PRO A 1 -7.07 -19.06 -33.63
N LEU A 2 -8.10 -19.31 -32.81
CA LEU A 2 -8.45 -18.58 -31.59
C LEU A 2 -7.59 -18.97 -30.37
N ASP A 3 -6.63 -19.89 -30.57
CA ASP A 3 -5.83 -20.56 -29.55
C ASP A 3 -4.81 -19.66 -28.83
N ALA A 4 -4.75 -18.37 -29.20
CA ALA A 4 -3.88 -17.37 -28.57
C ALA A 4 -4.64 -16.36 -27.68
N SER A 5 -5.97 -16.49 -27.57
CA SER A 5 -6.79 -15.60 -26.74
C SER A 5 -7.26 -16.32 -25.47
N ALA A 6 -7.25 -15.61 -24.34
CA ALA A 6 -7.69 -16.12 -23.03
C ALA A 6 -9.21 -16.29 -22.91
N VAL A 7 -9.94 -16.30 -24.04
CA VAL A 7 -11.39 -16.44 -24.05
C VAL A 7 -11.74 -17.93 -23.95
N HIS A 8 -12.53 -18.29 -22.94
CA HIS A 8 -12.99 -19.66 -22.76
C HIS A 8 -13.81 -20.15 -23.98
N PRO A 9 -13.71 -21.42 -24.39
CA PRO A 9 -14.46 -21.97 -25.53
C PRO A 9 -15.97 -21.78 -25.44
N GLU A 10 -16.51 -21.67 -24.23
CA GLU A 10 -17.92 -21.37 -23.96
C GLU A 10 -18.33 -20.00 -24.49
N ALA A 11 -17.42 -19.02 -24.57
CA ALA A 11 -17.71 -17.66 -25.02
C ALA A 11 -17.58 -17.44 -26.54
N TYR A 12 -17.13 -18.45 -27.31
CA TYR A 12 -16.96 -18.34 -28.76
C TYR A 12 -18.23 -17.95 -29.54
N PRO A 13 -19.44 -18.40 -29.17
CA PRO A 13 -20.67 -17.97 -29.83
C PRO A 13 -20.89 -16.46 -29.74
N VAL A 14 -20.63 -15.86 -28.56
CA VAL A 14 -20.77 -14.42 -28.32
C VAL A 14 -19.74 -13.62 -29.13
N VAL A 15 -18.48 -14.06 -29.13
CA VAL A 15 -17.41 -13.41 -29.91
C VAL A 15 -17.71 -13.45 -31.40
N LYS A 16 -18.24 -14.58 -31.90
CA LYS A 16 -18.64 -14.74 -33.28
C LYS A 16 -19.81 -13.81 -33.65
N ALA A 17 -20.81 -13.69 -32.78
CA ALA A 17 -21.92 -12.76 -32.97
C ALA A 17 -21.45 -11.30 -33.04
N ILE A 18 -20.48 -10.90 -32.19
CA ILE A 18 -19.87 -9.56 -32.24
C ILE A 18 -19.13 -9.35 -33.56
N ALA A 19 -18.37 -10.34 -34.02
CA ALA A 19 -17.63 -10.28 -35.29
C ALA A 19 -18.56 -10.16 -36.50
N GLU A 20 -19.61 -10.99 -36.58
CA GLU A 20 -20.58 -10.98 -37.70
C GLU A 20 -21.39 -9.68 -37.73
N LYS A 21 -21.91 -9.23 -36.59
CA LYS A 21 -22.76 -8.02 -36.51
C LYS A 21 -22.00 -6.75 -36.88
N ASN A 22 -20.69 -6.74 -36.68
CA ASN A 22 -19.83 -5.59 -36.97
C ASN A 22 -18.95 -5.79 -38.21
N SER A 23 -19.13 -6.89 -38.96
CA SER A 23 -18.35 -7.23 -40.15
C SER A 23 -16.84 -7.12 -39.94
N LYS A 24 -16.36 -7.53 -38.76
CA LYS A 24 -14.95 -7.50 -38.37
C LYS A 24 -14.42 -8.92 -38.20
N ASP A 25 -13.15 -9.11 -38.54
CA ASP A 25 -12.47 -10.37 -38.25
C ASP A 25 -12.25 -10.51 -36.74
N ILE A 26 -12.42 -11.72 -36.21
CA ILE A 26 -12.24 -12.02 -34.78
C ILE A 26 -10.85 -11.62 -34.31
N LYS A 27 -9.81 -11.76 -35.15
CA LYS A 27 -8.45 -11.32 -34.82
C LYS A 27 -8.32 -9.80 -34.68
N ALA A 28 -9.13 -9.03 -35.41
CA ALA A 28 -9.11 -7.58 -35.36
C ALA A 28 -9.89 -7.02 -34.17
N LEU A 29 -10.70 -7.85 -33.50
CA LEU A 29 -11.41 -7.49 -32.27
C LEU A 29 -10.51 -7.55 -31.03
N ILE A 30 -9.55 -8.47 -31.02
CA ILE A 30 -8.66 -8.70 -29.87
C ILE A 30 -7.73 -7.48 -29.72
N GLY A 31 -7.84 -6.78 -28.59
CA GLY A 31 -7.03 -5.58 -28.29
C GLY A 31 -7.51 -4.27 -28.92
N ASP A 32 -8.65 -4.24 -29.63
CA ASP A 32 -9.24 -3.01 -30.16
C ASP A 32 -10.08 -2.30 -29.07
N SER A 33 -9.39 -1.72 -28.08
CA SER A 33 -10.02 -1.05 -26.93
C SER A 33 -11.00 0.06 -27.31
N THR A 34 -10.76 0.74 -28.43
CA THR A 34 -11.62 1.82 -28.92
C THR A 34 -12.97 1.29 -29.37
N PHE A 35 -12.97 0.18 -30.09
CA PHE A 35 -14.18 -0.47 -30.56
C PHE A 35 -14.92 -1.19 -29.43
N LEU A 36 -14.20 -1.95 -28.60
CA LEU A 36 -14.79 -2.77 -27.53
C LEU A 36 -15.49 -1.93 -26.45
N LYS A 37 -14.97 -0.73 -26.13
CA LYS A 37 -15.62 0.21 -25.21
C LYS A 37 -16.91 0.83 -25.76
N GLY A 38 -17.08 0.83 -27.08
CA GLY A 38 -18.27 1.34 -27.76
C GLY A 38 -19.39 0.29 -27.92
N LEU A 39 -19.13 -0.97 -27.56
CA LEU A 39 -20.11 -2.05 -27.65
C LEU A 39 -21.07 -2.02 -26.45
N HIS A 40 -22.35 -2.18 -26.72
CA HIS A 40 -23.36 -2.40 -25.69
C HIS A 40 -23.54 -3.91 -25.46
N ALA A 41 -23.17 -4.39 -24.27
CA ALA A 41 -23.24 -5.82 -23.93
C ALA A 41 -24.65 -6.41 -24.07
N VAL A 42 -25.70 -5.60 -23.85
CA VAL A 42 -27.11 -6.00 -23.98
C VAL A 42 -27.45 -6.48 -25.40
N ASP A 43 -26.76 -5.97 -26.42
CA ASP A 43 -27.02 -6.31 -27.82
C ASP A 43 -26.50 -7.69 -28.24
N TYR A 44 -25.78 -8.36 -27.34
CA TYR A 44 -25.10 -9.64 -27.56
C TYR A 44 -25.41 -10.66 -26.45
N THR A 45 -26.42 -10.40 -25.62
CA THR A 45 -26.92 -11.37 -24.64
C THR A 45 -27.82 -12.41 -25.29
N ASP A 46 -27.80 -13.62 -24.76
CA ASP A 46 -28.73 -14.69 -25.13
C ASP A 46 -29.30 -15.38 -23.87
N GLU A 47 -30.03 -16.49 -24.04
CA GLU A 47 -30.60 -17.27 -22.94
C GLU A 47 -29.53 -17.91 -22.03
N HIS A 48 -28.31 -18.08 -22.51
CA HIS A 48 -27.20 -18.74 -21.81
C HIS A 48 -26.18 -17.72 -21.24
N PHE A 49 -26.07 -16.54 -21.83
CA PHE A 49 -25.11 -15.48 -21.51
C PHE A 49 -25.83 -14.17 -21.21
N GLY A 50 -25.96 -13.85 -19.92
CA GLY A 50 -26.49 -12.57 -19.47
C GLY A 50 -25.51 -11.41 -19.67
N VAL A 51 -26.02 -10.19 -19.46
CA VAL A 51 -25.24 -8.92 -19.50
C VAL A 51 -23.91 -8.99 -18.75
N PRO A 52 -23.81 -9.50 -17.50
CA PRO A 52 -22.53 -9.55 -16.79
C PRO A 52 -21.51 -10.42 -17.52
N THR A 53 -21.93 -11.60 -18.00
CA THR A 53 -21.05 -12.53 -18.70
C THR A 53 -20.55 -11.95 -20.03
N VAL A 54 -21.43 -11.34 -20.82
CA VAL A 54 -21.05 -10.67 -22.08
C VAL A 54 -20.10 -9.49 -21.82
N THR A 55 -20.35 -8.73 -20.75
CA THR A 55 -19.46 -7.62 -20.36
C THR A 55 -18.06 -8.12 -20.02
N ASP A 56 -17.96 -9.24 -19.32
CA ASP A 56 -16.66 -9.82 -18.96
C ASP A 56 -15.96 -10.43 -20.18
N ILE A 57 -16.70 -11.02 -21.13
CA ILE A 57 -16.16 -11.45 -22.42
C ILE A 57 -15.59 -10.26 -23.21
N ILE A 58 -16.30 -9.12 -23.27
CA ILE A 58 -15.82 -7.91 -23.96
C ILE A 58 -14.54 -7.38 -23.29
N LYS A 59 -14.45 -7.41 -21.96
CA LYS A 59 -13.22 -7.04 -21.23
C LYS A 59 -12.07 -8.01 -21.48
N GLU A 60 -12.35 -9.30 -21.61
CA GLU A 60 -11.34 -10.32 -21.91
C GLU A 60 -10.81 -10.16 -23.34
N LEU A 61 -11.66 -9.78 -24.29
CA LEU A 61 -11.25 -9.42 -25.65
C LEU A 61 -10.38 -8.14 -25.69
N ASP A 62 -10.63 -7.19 -24.78
CA ASP A 62 -9.85 -5.94 -24.67
C ASP A 62 -8.43 -6.22 -24.17
N LYS A 63 -8.28 -7.16 -23.24
CA LYS A 63 -7.00 -7.54 -22.65
C LYS A 63 -6.95 -9.06 -22.42
N PRO A 64 -6.60 -9.87 -23.44
CA PRO A 64 -6.54 -11.32 -23.28
C PRO A 64 -5.47 -11.68 -22.24
N GLY A 65 -5.86 -12.41 -21.20
CA GLY A 65 -4.93 -12.90 -20.17
C GLY A 65 -4.71 -11.89 -19.05
N ARG A 66 -5.73 -11.08 -18.72
CA ARG A 66 -5.70 -10.22 -17.54
C ARG A 66 -5.64 -11.10 -16.28
N ASP A 67 -4.44 -11.28 -15.77
CA ASP A 67 -4.24 -11.87 -14.46
C ASP A 67 -4.99 -11.00 -13.41
N PRO A 68 -5.96 -11.55 -12.67
CA PRO A 68 -6.70 -10.82 -11.65
C PRO A 68 -5.82 -10.46 -10.44
N ARG A 69 -4.59 -10.98 -10.37
CA ARG A 69 -3.62 -10.55 -9.36
C ARG A 69 -3.26 -9.09 -9.62
N PRO A 70 -3.30 -8.22 -8.58
CA PRO A 70 -2.69 -6.91 -8.71
C PRO A 70 -1.25 -7.08 -9.15
N GLU A 71 -0.76 -6.19 -10.03
CA GLU A 71 0.65 -6.13 -10.40
C GLU A 71 1.48 -6.22 -9.11
N PHE A 72 2.37 -7.22 -9.04
CA PHE A 72 3.31 -7.35 -7.93
C PHE A 72 4.14 -6.06 -7.92
N LYS A 73 3.79 -5.13 -7.04
CA LYS A 73 4.58 -3.93 -6.81
C LYS A 73 5.84 -4.38 -6.08
N THR A 74 6.87 -4.71 -6.84
CA THR A 74 8.22 -4.81 -6.31
C THR A 74 8.55 -3.46 -5.72
N ALA A 75 8.74 -3.42 -4.40
CA ALA A 75 9.31 -2.26 -3.74
C ALA A 75 10.56 -1.85 -4.53
N THR A 76 10.55 -0.63 -5.06
CA THR A 76 11.73 -0.03 -5.67
C THR A 76 12.68 0.29 -4.53
N PHE A 77 13.42 -0.72 -4.07
CA PHE A 77 14.56 -0.50 -3.19
C PHE A 77 15.50 0.45 -3.93
N ALA A 78 15.88 1.55 -3.29
CA ALA A 78 16.90 2.44 -3.86
C ALA A 78 18.15 1.61 -4.13
N GLU A 79 18.54 1.48 -5.40
CA GLU A 79 19.66 0.65 -5.84
C GLU A 79 20.91 0.99 -5.01
N GLY A 80 21.41 0.04 -4.20
CA GLY A 80 22.67 0.16 -3.47
C GLY A 80 22.60 0.16 -1.95
N VAL A 81 21.42 0.27 -1.32
CA VAL A 81 21.30 0.25 0.15
C VAL A 81 21.19 -1.20 0.65
N ASN A 82 22.33 -1.82 0.95
CA ASN A 82 22.38 -3.21 1.46
C ASN A 82 22.79 -3.30 2.92
N SER A 83 23.30 -2.20 3.50
CA SER A 83 23.82 -2.20 4.87
C SER A 83 23.29 -1.01 5.67
N VAL A 84 23.25 -1.17 7.00
CA VAL A 84 22.87 -0.11 7.94
C VAL A 84 23.79 1.12 7.84
N ALA A 85 25.01 0.95 7.33
CA ALA A 85 25.98 2.03 7.16
C ALA A 85 25.64 2.97 5.98
N ASP A 86 24.84 2.49 5.02
CA ASP A 86 24.44 3.26 3.84
C ASP A 86 23.17 4.08 4.09
N LEU A 87 22.57 3.94 5.28
CA LEU A 87 21.36 4.64 5.66
C LEU A 87 21.67 6.03 6.22
N GLU A 88 21.09 7.05 5.60
CA GLU A 88 21.11 8.41 6.13
C GLU A 88 19.73 8.79 6.69
N PRO A 89 19.68 9.48 7.84
CA PRO A 89 18.44 10.08 8.33
C PRO A 89 17.80 10.98 7.26
N GLY A 90 16.50 10.79 7.02
CA GLY A 90 15.72 11.54 6.03
C GLY A 90 15.42 10.77 4.75
N MET A 91 16.13 9.67 4.48
CA MET A 91 15.85 8.80 3.33
C MET A 91 14.46 8.18 3.44
N ILE A 92 13.75 8.12 2.32
CA ILE A 92 12.47 7.42 2.21
C ILE A 92 12.71 6.13 1.45
N LEU A 93 12.35 5.01 2.07
CA LEU A 93 12.55 3.66 1.56
C LEU A 93 11.23 2.91 1.59
N GLU A 94 11.07 1.97 0.67
CA GLU A 94 10.00 0.98 0.72
C GLU A 94 10.49 -0.23 1.51
N GLY A 95 9.64 -0.72 2.41
CA GLY A 95 9.93 -1.88 3.24
C GLY A 95 8.71 -2.74 3.46
N VAL A 96 8.93 -3.96 3.94
CA VAL A 96 7.88 -4.94 4.23
C VAL A 96 7.73 -5.06 5.74
N VAL A 97 6.49 -5.03 6.24
CA VAL A 97 6.23 -5.22 7.66
C VAL A 97 6.56 -6.66 8.05
N SER A 98 7.64 -6.86 8.80
CA SER A 98 8.07 -8.17 9.30
C SER A 98 7.17 -8.64 10.45
N ASN A 99 6.83 -7.75 11.38
CA ASN A 99 5.98 -8.08 12.53
C ASN A 99 5.29 -6.84 13.12
N VAL A 100 4.14 -7.04 13.77
CA VAL A 100 3.37 -5.96 14.42
C VAL A 100 3.26 -6.24 15.92
N ALA A 101 3.72 -5.29 16.74
CA ALA A 101 3.68 -5.33 18.19
C ALA A 101 2.76 -4.23 18.75
N ASN A 102 2.38 -4.32 20.03
CA ASN A 102 1.44 -3.35 20.63
C ASN A 102 1.98 -1.90 20.69
N PHE A 103 3.30 -1.72 20.60
CA PHE A 103 3.96 -0.42 20.66
C PHE A 103 4.40 0.11 19.28
N GLY A 104 4.20 -0.67 18.20
CA GLY A 104 4.71 -0.31 16.88
C GLY A 104 4.78 -1.47 15.89
N ALA A 105 5.40 -1.23 14.75
CA ALA A 105 5.62 -2.23 13.71
C ALA A 105 7.10 -2.35 13.36
N PHE A 106 7.56 -3.57 13.12
CA PHE A 106 8.88 -3.86 12.58
C PHE A 106 8.78 -3.93 11.07
N VAL A 107 9.66 -3.20 10.39
CA VAL A 107 9.70 -3.09 8.93
C VAL A 107 11.10 -3.47 8.46
N ASP A 108 11.16 -4.45 7.57
CA ASP A 108 12.36 -4.83 6.85
C ASP A 108 12.51 -3.94 5.61
N ILE A 109 13.60 -3.19 5.57
CA ILE A 109 13.97 -2.31 4.44
C ILE A 109 15.11 -2.90 3.60
N GLY A 110 15.48 -4.17 3.82
CA GLY A 110 16.50 -4.87 3.03
C GLY A 110 17.94 -4.75 3.54
N VAL A 111 18.16 -4.18 4.74
CA VAL A 111 19.49 -3.96 5.33
C VAL A 111 19.90 -5.03 6.37
N HIS A 112 19.28 -6.22 6.30
CA HIS A 112 19.42 -7.33 7.25
C HIS A 112 19.06 -7.02 8.71
N GLN A 113 18.53 -5.82 8.97
CA GLN A 113 18.16 -5.35 10.29
C GLN A 113 16.79 -4.68 10.20
N ASP A 114 15.86 -5.16 11.02
CA ASP A 114 14.53 -4.57 11.10
C ASP A 114 14.59 -3.17 11.72
N GLY A 115 13.89 -2.23 11.10
CA GLY A 115 13.62 -0.92 11.68
C GLY A 115 12.31 -0.93 12.46
N LEU A 116 12.26 -0.14 13.53
CA LEU A 116 11.06 -0.01 14.37
C LEU A 116 10.33 1.29 14.02
N VAL A 117 9.04 1.16 13.66
CA VAL A 117 8.09 2.26 13.57
C VAL A 117 7.28 2.30 14.86
N HIS A 118 7.36 3.41 15.61
CA HIS A 118 6.56 3.58 16.82
C HIS A 118 5.08 3.79 16.48
N ILE A 119 4.16 3.41 17.38
CA ILE A 119 2.71 3.53 17.13
C ILE A 119 2.27 4.96 16.74
N SER A 120 2.89 5.97 17.32
CA SER A 120 2.65 7.39 17.01
C SER A 120 3.21 7.84 15.66
N ALA A 121 4.08 7.04 15.06
CA ALA A 121 4.74 7.30 13.78
C ALA A 121 4.15 6.44 12.65
N LEU A 122 3.13 5.62 12.92
CA LEU A 122 2.39 4.85 11.91
C LEU A 122 1.44 5.73 11.09
N THR A 123 0.81 6.71 11.72
CA THR A 123 -0.16 7.61 11.08
C THR A 123 -0.29 8.91 11.85
N ASP A 124 -0.85 9.95 11.23
CA ASP A 124 -1.14 11.25 11.85
C ASP A 124 -2.31 11.20 12.85
N ARG A 125 -3.07 10.10 12.85
CA ARG A 125 -4.24 9.90 13.71
C ARG A 125 -3.85 9.14 14.98
N PHE A 126 -4.63 9.31 16.04
CA PHE A 126 -4.47 8.47 17.22
C PHE A 126 -4.95 7.04 16.91
N VAL A 127 -4.06 6.07 17.12
CA VAL A 127 -4.31 4.65 16.88
C VAL A 127 -4.14 3.92 18.21
N SER A 128 -5.17 3.20 18.61
CA SER A 128 -5.14 2.37 19.83
C SER A 128 -4.52 1.01 19.58
N ASP A 129 -4.74 0.41 18.41
CA ASP A 129 -4.17 -0.88 18.01
C ASP A 129 -3.47 -0.76 16.63
N PRO A 130 -2.14 -0.94 16.55
CA PRO A 130 -1.41 -0.85 15.28
C PRO A 130 -1.82 -1.92 14.26
N ARG A 131 -2.45 -3.02 14.70
CA ARG A 131 -2.93 -4.11 13.80
C ARG A 131 -4.09 -3.70 12.90
N GLU A 132 -4.79 -2.62 13.25
CA GLU A 132 -5.83 -2.04 12.40
C GLU A 132 -5.25 -1.27 11.21
N VAL A 133 -4.02 -0.77 11.35
CA VAL A 133 -3.35 0.09 10.36
C VAL A 133 -2.42 -0.70 9.47
N VAL A 134 -1.68 -1.65 10.03
CA VAL A 134 -0.66 -2.43 9.31
C VAL A 134 -0.74 -3.91 9.66
N LYS A 135 -0.44 -4.76 8.68
CA LYS A 135 -0.35 -6.21 8.83
C LYS A 135 1.03 -6.71 8.43
N ALA A 136 1.42 -7.86 8.99
CA ALA A 136 2.65 -8.52 8.56
C ALA A 136 2.56 -8.89 7.06
N GLY A 137 3.60 -8.54 6.30
CA GLY A 137 3.65 -8.70 4.85
C GLY A 137 3.20 -7.48 4.05
N ASP A 138 2.68 -6.42 4.69
CA ASP A 138 2.31 -5.20 3.97
C ASP A 138 3.55 -4.45 3.49
N ILE A 139 3.49 -3.93 2.26
CA ILE A 139 4.53 -3.08 1.68
C ILE A 139 4.20 -1.62 2.04
N VAL A 140 5.11 -0.97 2.76
CA VAL A 140 4.93 0.37 3.33
C VAL A 140 6.09 1.27 2.96
N LYS A 141 5.80 2.58 2.81
CA LYS A 141 6.83 3.61 2.68
C LYS A 141 7.20 4.13 4.05
N VAL A 142 8.49 4.10 4.36
CA VAL A 142 9.04 4.52 5.65
C VAL A 142 10.16 5.51 5.42
N LYS A 143 10.29 6.46 6.33
CA LYS A 143 11.36 7.44 6.38
C LYS A 143 12.30 7.10 7.52
N VAL A 144 13.60 7.11 7.25
CA VAL A 144 14.64 6.89 8.25
C VAL A 144 14.72 8.13 9.15
N MET A 145 14.49 7.94 10.45
CA MET A 145 14.56 9.02 11.44
C MET A 145 15.90 9.04 12.15
N GLU A 146 16.38 7.88 12.55
CA GLU A 146 17.61 7.73 13.31
C GLU A 146 18.27 6.39 12.96
N VAL A 147 19.58 6.37 12.86
CA VAL A 147 20.37 5.17 12.60
C VAL A 147 21.44 5.05 13.67
N ASP A 148 21.36 3.99 14.47
CA ASP A 148 22.37 3.63 15.45
C ASP A 148 23.09 2.36 14.97
N VAL A 149 24.23 2.55 14.30
CA VAL A 149 25.05 1.47 13.75
C VAL A 149 25.68 0.61 14.86
N GLN A 150 26.00 1.21 16.02
CA GLN A 150 26.64 0.48 17.13
C GLN A 150 25.66 -0.52 17.77
N ARG A 151 24.40 -0.11 17.91
CA ARG A 151 23.34 -0.95 18.49
C ARG A 151 22.53 -1.71 17.44
N LYS A 152 22.80 -1.49 16.16
CA LYS A 152 22.03 -2.03 15.02
C LYS A 152 20.54 -1.69 15.14
N ARG A 153 20.22 -0.44 15.48
CA ARG A 153 18.84 0.01 15.63
C ARG A 153 18.55 1.09 14.61
N ILE A 154 17.42 0.97 13.93
CA ILE A 154 16.95 1.94 12.95
C ILE A 154 15.57 2.42 13.39
N GLY A 155 15.46 3.72 13.64
CA GLY A 155 14.20 4.39 13.90
C GLY A 155 13.55 4.75 12.57
N LEU A 156 12.34 4.24 12.33
CA LEU A 156 11.58 4.49 11.11
C LEU A 156 10.27 5.23 11.45
N SER A 157 9.78 6.02 10.50
CA SER A 157 8.46 6.66 10.56
C SER A 157 7.69 6.41 9.27
N MET A 158 6.40 6.07 9.34
CA MET A 158 5.53 6.05 8.15
C MET A 158 4.99 7.45 7.82
N ARG A 159 5.20 8.43 8.69
CA ARG A 159 4.84 9.83 8.47
C ARG A 159 5.95 10.52 7.67
N LEU A 160 5.76 10.65 6.37
CA LEU A 160 6.74 11.23 5.46
C LEU A 160 7.05 12.71 5.75
N ASN A 161 6.13 13.40 6.43
CA ASN A 161 6.26 14.80 6.84
C ASN A 161 7.14 14.99 8.08
N ASP A 162 7.45 13.93 8.83
CA ASP A 162 8.29 14.07 10.03
C ASP A 162 9.75 14.32 9.63
N GLU A 163 10.40 15.28 10.28
CA GLU A 163 11.81 15.59 10.08
C GLU A 163 12.70 14.81 11.07
N PRO A 164 13.77 14.14 10.59
CA PRO A 164 14.72 13.47 11.47
C PRO A 164 15.36 14.48 12.45
N GLY A 165 15.31 14.17 13.74
CA GLY A 165 15.84 15.04 14.81
C GLY A 165 14.80 15.89 15.56
N GLN A 166 13.54 15.94 15.11
CA GLN A 166 12.46 16.44 15.95
C GLN A 166 12.05 15.36 16.96
N ASP A 167 12.74 15.36 18.09
CA ASP A 167 12.41 14.53 19.24
C ASP A 167 10.97 14.81 19.68
N ASN A 168 10.03 13.93 19.31
CA ASN A 168 8.63 13.99 19.73
C ASN A 168 8.46 13.70 21.24
N ARG A 169 9.53 13.79 22.04
CA ARG A 169 9.49 13.89 23.51
C ARG A 169 8.76 15.13 24.01
N SER A 170 8.55 16.14 23.17
CA SER A 170 7.87 17.38 23.54
C SER A 170 6.39 17.22 23.91
N GLN A 171 5.74 16.07 23.66
CA GLN A 171 4.36 15.82 24.10
C GLN A 171 4.22 15.00 25.40
N ARG A 172 5.32 14.49 26.00
CA ARG A 172 5.24 13.74 27.27
C ARG A 172 5.78 14.49 28.50
N SER A 173 6.32 15.69 28.34
CA SER A 173 6.95 16.44 29.46
C SER A 173 6.05 17.47 30.16
N SER A 174 4.79 17.64 29.76
CA SER A 174 3.89 18.66 30.37
C SER A 174 3.05 18.16 31.55
N ALA A 175 3.19 16.90 31.97
CA ALA A 175 2.55 16.38 33.18
C ALA A 175 3.52 16.35 34.37
N ALA A 176 4.04 17.52 34.76
CA ALA A 176 4.69 17.68 36.06
C ALA A 176 3.63 17.57 37.18
N PRO A 177 3.84 16.76 38.23
CA PRO A 177 2.91 16.70 39.35
C PRO A 177 2.97 18.03 40.11
N ARG A 178 1.82 18.73 40.19
CA ARG A 178 1.67 19.93 41.01
C ARG A 178 1.88 19.55 42.49
N ARG A 179 3.12 19.69 42.98
CA ARG A 179 3.42 19.72 44.42
C ARG A 179 2.76 20.97 45.00
N ASN A 180 1.78 20.75 45.86
CA ASN A 180 1.06 21.76 46.60
C ASN A 180 1.95 22.23 47.78
N ASP A 181 2.80 23.23 47.55
CA ASP A 181 3.62 23.86 48.59
C ASP A 181 2.97 25.18 48.99
N GLN A 182 2.35 25.19 50.17
CA GLN A 182 1.64 26.34 50.73
C GLN A 182 2.55 27.01 51.76
N PRO A 183 3.07 28.24 51.52
CA PRO A 183 3.89 28.90 52.51
C PRO A 183 3.02 29.55 53.60
N GLN A 184 3.21 29.10 54.84
CA GLN A 184 2.76 29.74 56.07
C GLN A 184 3.20 31.22 56.09
N ARG A 185 2.23 32.14 55.98
CA ARG A 185 2.44 33.55 56.31
C ARG A 185 2.52 33.72 57.82
N ARG A 186 3.74 33.82 58.34
CA ARG A 186 4.04 34.48 59.62
C ARG A 186 3.84 35.99 59.45
N GLN A 187 2.93 36.59 60.21
CA GLN A 187 2.87 38.04 60.42
C GLN A 187 3.81 38.43 61.59
N PRO A 188 4.58 39.53 61.47
CA PRO A 188 5.18 40.16 62.63
C PRO A 188 4.27 41.25 63.22
N ARG A 189 4.25 41.25 64.55
CA ARG A 189 3.85 42.27 65.54
C ARG A 189 3.43 43.66 65.05
N ARG A 190 2.34 44.14 65.65
CA ARG A 190 2.31 45.40 66.41
C ARG A 190 1.49 45.22 67.68
#